data_AF-A0A0K3BKZ0-F1
#
_entry.id   AF-A0A0K3BKZ0-F1
#
_cell.length_a   1.000
_cell.length_b   1.000
_cell.length_c   1.000
_cell.angle_alpha   90.00
_cell.angle_beta   90.00
_cell.angle_gamma   90.00
#
_symmetry.space_group_name_H-M   'P 1'
#
loop_
_entity.id
_entity.type
_entity.pdbx_description
1 polymer ?
#
loop_
_entity_poly.entity_id
_entity_poly.type
_entity_poly.pdbx_seq_one_letter_code
_entity_poly.pdbx_strand_id
1 'polypeptide(L)'
;MTVLGRTVGFVVIVALVVLMFHGCQASLRSSGATVYQFFRAVGAGDAPTACRLLSGAALAKFQTRARATSCEAAVTVVHTGLTPSERAELVRGEADVREYISAIRLDFSSRQEITLDDNPLGMELVVLADHDGRETISDWGWDVRELS
;
A
#
# COMPACT_ATOMS: atom_id res chain seq x y z
N MET A 1 -32.41 36.74 23.21
CA MET A 1 -31.15 36.52 22.46
C MET A 1 -30.66 35.11 22.75
N THR A 2 -31.16 34.10 22.03
CA THR A 2 -30.89 32.67 22.34
C THR A 2 -30.87 31.82 21.08
N VAL A 3 -30.31 32.37 20.00
CA VAL A 3 -30.16 31.66 18.72
C VAL A 3 -28.68 31.51 18.33
N LEU A 4 -27.82 32.45 18.78
CA LEU A 4 -26.39 32.44 18.45
C LEU A 4 -25.59 31.29 19.10
N GLY A 5 -26.03 30.75 20.24
CA GLY A 5 -25.28 29.70 20.96
C GLY A 5 -25.39 28.31 20.33
N ARG A 6 -26.47 28.01 19.60
CA ARG A 6 -26.70 26.67 19.01
C ARG A 6 -25.98 26.48 17.68
N THR A 7 -25.82 27.52 16.88
CA THR A 7 -25.13 27.46 15.58
C THR A 7 -23.61 27.35 15.74
N VAL A 8 -23.01 28.05 16.70
CA VAL A 8 -21.55 28.01 16.93
C VAL A 8 -21.10 26.63 17.41
N GLY A 9 -21.86 25.99 18.31
CA GLY A 9 -21.54 24.62 18.78
C GLY A 9 -21.62 23.56 17.67
N PHE A 10 -22.61 23.67 16.76
CA PHE A 10 -22.78 22.72 15.66
C PHE A 10 -21.69 22.85 14.59
N VAL A 11 -21.25 24.07 14.26
CA VAL A 11 -20.17 24.31 13.29
C VAL A 11 -18.83 23.78 13.80
N VAL A 12 -18.54 23.93 15.10
CA VAL A 12 -17.31 23.40 15.71
C VAL A 12 -17.29 21.86 15.70
N ILE A 13 -18.42 21.22 15.99
CA ILE A 13 -18.53 19.75 15.98
C ILE A 13 -18.40 19.20 14.55
N VAL A 14 -19.06 19.82 13.56
CA VAL A 14 -18.94 19.39 12.15
C VAL A 14 -17.52 19.62 11.63
N ALA A 15 -16.87 20.74 11.96
CA ALA A 15 -15.49 21.01 11.57
C ALA A 15 -14.50 20.00 12.20
N LEU A 16 -14.69 19.63 13.47
CA LEU A 16 -13.89 18.60 14.14
C LEU A 16 -14.06 17.23 13.51
N VAL A 17 -15.30 16.85 13.15
CA VAL A 17 -15.60 15.58 12.49
C VAL A 17 -15.01 15.54 11.07
N VAL A 18 -15.15 16.61 10.29
CA VAL A 18 -14.56 16.72 8.93
C VAL A 18 -13.03 16.67 8.99
N LEU A 19 -12.40 17.35 9.95
CA LEU A 19 -10.94 17.28 10.17
C LEU A 19 -10.48 15.88 10.59
N MET A 20 -11.27 15.17 11.40
CA MET A 20 -10.97 13.78 11.76
C MET A 20 -11.06 12.83 10.56
N PHE A 21 -12.08 12.96 9.72
CA PHE A 21 -12.21 12.15 8.50
C PHE A 21 -11.10 12.44 7.48
N HIS A 22 -10.68 13.70 7.33
CA HIS A 22 -9.55 14.07 6.48
C HIS A 22 -8.22 13.58 7.05
N GLY A 23 -8.02 13.64 8.36
CA GLY A 23 -6.84 13.09 9.03
C GLY A 23 -6.73 11.57 8.92
N CYS A 24 -7.87 10.87 9.00
CA CYS A 24 -7.92 9.42 8.83
C CYS A 24 -7.65 9.00 7.39
N GLN A 25 -8.24 9.68 6.39
CA GLN A 25 -7.94 9.43 4.97
C GLN A 25 -6.51 9.81 4.57
N ALA A 26 -5.95 10.89 5.15
CA ALA A 26 -4.57 11.29 4.89
C ALA A 26 -3.56 10.31 5.50
N SER A 27 -3.83 9.79 6.71
CA SER A 27 -3.01 8.76 7.34
C SER A 27 -3.08 7.42 6.60
N LEU A 28 -4.27 7.02 6.10
CA LEU A 28 -4.42 5.82 5.29
C LEU A 28 -3.71 5.96 3.92
N ARG A 29 -3.77 7.15 3.30
CA ARG A 29 -3.00 7.44 2.07
C ARG A 29 -1.50 7.46 2.30
N SER A 30 -1.01 7.94 3.45
CA SER A 30 0.43 7.91 3.73
C SER A 30 0.92 6.49 3.99
N SER A 31 0.15 5.68 4.72
CA SER A 31 0.52 4.29 5.02
C SER A 31 0.45 3.37 3.79
N GLY A 32 -0.42 3.63 2.81
CA GLY A 32 -0.45 2.88 1.54
C GLY A 32 0.50 3.41 0.46
N ALA A 33 1.21 4.52 0.69
CA ALA A 33 1.95 5.24 -0.37
C ALA A 33 3.01 4.36 -1.05
N THR A 34 3.73 3.56 -0.26
CA THR A 34 4.75 2.62 -0.77
C THR A 34 4.13 1.56 -1.67
N VAL A 35 2.97 1.01 -1.29
CA VAL A 35 2.22 0.01 -2.09
C VAL A 35 1.72 0.63 -3.39
N TYR A 36 1.13 1.83 -3.33
CA TYR A 36 0.64 2.54 -4.51
C TYR A 36 1.78 2.89 -5.48
N GLN A 37 2.94 3.32 -4.96
CA GLN A 37 4.11 3.59 -5.79
C GLN A 37 4.62 2.31 -6.46
N PHE A 38 4.62 1.18 -5.74
CA PHE A 38 5.01 -0.10 -6.31
C PHE A 38 4.06 -0.52 -7.44
N PHE A 39 2.75 -0.42 -7.21
CA PHE A 39 1.73 -0.77 -8.22
C PHE A 39 1.87 0.10 -9.45
N ARG A 40 2.00 1.41 -9.26
CA ARG A 40 2.20 2.36 -10.36
C ARG A 40 3.47 2.05 -11.14
N ALA A 41 4.58 1.73 -10.46
CA ALA A 41 5.83 1.40 -11.11
C ALA A 41 5.72 0.12 -11.95
N VAL A 42 5.09 -0.93 -11.43
CA VAL A 42 4.83 -2.17 -12.19
C VAL A 42 3.89 -1.90 -13.38
N GLY A 43 2.80 -1.17 -13.17
CA GLY A 43 1.86 -0.79 -14.23
C GLY A 43 2.51 0.04 -15.34
N ALA A 44 3.47 0.90 -15.00
CA ALA A 44 4.24 1.70 -15.95
C ALA A 44 5.44 0.97 -16.57
N GLY A 45 5.82 -0.21 -16.05
CA GLY A 45 7.03 -0.92 -16.46
C GLY A 45 8.33 -0.30 -15.94
N ASP A 46 8.25 0.58 -14.93
CA ASP A 46 9.39 1.20 -14.25
C ASP A 46 10.02 0.21 -13.26
N ALA A 47 10.81 -0.72 -13.80
CA ALA A 47 11.52 -1.73 -13.03
C ALA A 47 12.43 -1.15 -11.93
N PRO A 48 13.28 -0.13 -12.18
CA PRO A 48 14.13 0.45 -11.13
C PRO A 48 13.34 1.02 -9.95
N THR A 49 12.19 1.66 -10.18
CA THR A 49 11.37 2.18 -9.09
C THR A 49 10.67 1.05 -8.33
N ALA A 50 10.07 0.10 -9.04
CA ALA A 50 9.40 -1.04 -8.41
C ALA A 50 10.36 -1.85 -7.52
N CYS A 51 11.57 -2.15 -8.01
CA CYS A 51 12.54 -2.94 -7.30
C CYS A 51 13.11 -2.27 -6.04
N ARG A 52 13.18 -0.93 -6.02
CA ARG A 52 13.61 -0.18 -4.81
C ARG A 52 12.58 -0.18 -3.68
N LEU A 53 11.32 -0.49 -4.00
CA LEU A 53 10.21 -0.54 -3.05
C LEU A 53 10.01 -1.94 -2.47
N LEU A 54 10.73 -2.95 -2.98
CA LEU A 54 10.75 -4.31 -2.43
C LEU A 54 12.01 -4.53 -1.59
N SER A 55 11.86 -5.25 -0.49
CA SER A 55 12.98 -5.72 0.33
C SER A 55 12.73 -7.15 0.82
N GLY A 56 13.76 -7.78 1.39
CA GLY A 56 13.64 -9.05 2.09
C GLY A 56 12.91 -10.16 1.30
N ALA A 57 11.89 -10.75 1.94
CA ALA A 57 11.12 -11.87 1.40
C ALA A 57 10.27 -11.47 0.18
N ALA A 58 9.73 -10.25 0.15
CA ALA A 58 8.92 -9.76 -0.96
C ALA A 58 9.68 -9.78 -2.29
N LEU A 59 10.97 -9.38 -2.27
CA LEU A 59 11.82 -9.40 -3.45
C LEU A 59 12.00 -10.83 -4.00
N ALA A 60 12.32 -11.78 -3.12
CA ALA A 60 12.54 -13.18 -3.49
C ALA A 60 11.24 -13.85 -3.96
N LYS A 61 10.12 -13.60 -3.29
CA LYS A 61 8.78 -14.08 -3.69
C LYS A 61 8.40 -13.54 -5.07
N PHE A 62 8.62 -12.25 -5.31
CA PHE A 62 8.30 -11.63 -6.59
C PHE A 62 9.11 -12.24 -7.75
N GLN A 63 10.41 -12.41 -7.57
CA GLN A 63 11.30 -13.07 -8.55
C GLN A 63 10.90 -14.53 -8.83
N THR A 64 10.71 -15.31 -7.77
CA THR A 64 10.33 -16.73 -7.86
C THR A 64 9.01 -16.90 -8.61
N ARG A 65 8.03 -16.06 -8.28
CA ARG A 65 6.70 -16.11 -8.87
C ARG A 65 6.70 -15.75 -10.36
N ALA A 66 7.43 -14.69 -10.71
CA ALA A 66 7.63 -14.30 -12.10
C ALA A 66 8.56 -15.26 -12.87
N ARG A 67 9.15 -16.26 -12.20
CA ARG A 67 10.17 -17.17 -12.73
C ARG A 67 11.34 -16.41 -13.36
N ALA A 68 11.79 -15.37 -12.67
CA ALA A 68 12.83 -14.46 -13.13
C ALA A 68 14.05 -14.51 -12.20
N THR A 69 15.23 -14.30 -12.78
CA THR A 69 16.52 -14.34 -12.05
C THR A 69 16.93 -12.99 -11.47
N SER A 70 16.21 -11.92 -11.79
CA SER A 70 16.41 -10.58 -11.22
C SER A 70 15.06 -9.89 -11.00
N CYS A 71 15.07 -8.84 -10.19
CA CYS A 71 13.84 -8.09 -9.93
C CYS A 71 13.36 -7.35 -11.18
N GLU A 72 14.27 -6.77 -11.97
CA GLU A 72 13.93 -6.03 -13.17
C GLU A 72 13.32 -6.94 -14.24
N ALA A 73 13.86 -8.17 -14.37
CA ALA A 73 13.28 -9.19 -15.22
C ALA A 73 11.89 -9.60 -14.72
N ALA A 74 11.71 -9.74 -13.40
CA ALA A 74 10.40 -10.04 -12.81
C ALA A 74 9.37 -8.93 -13.11
N VAL A 75 9.74 -7.65 -12.93
CA VAL A 75 8.86 -6.52 -13.24
C VAL A 75 8.50 -6.51 -14.72
N THR A 76 9.46 -6.77 -15.60
CA THR A 76 9.22 -6.83 -17.05
C THR A 76 8.24 -7.95 -17.40
N VAL A 77 8.43 -9.15 -16.86
CA VAL A 77 7.54 -10.30 -17.09
C VAL A 77 6.13 -9.99 -16.60
N VAL A 78 6.00 -9.47 -15.38
CA VAL A 78 4.70 -9.11 -14.80
C VAL A 78 4.04 -8.02 -15.64
N HIS A 79 4.73 -6.91 -15.90
CA HIS A 79 4.22 -5.80 -16.70
C HIS A 79 3.72 -6.26 -18.08
N THR A 80 4.53 -7.06 -18.79
CA THR A 80 4.18 -7.55 -20.13
C THR A 80 3.02 -8.55 -20.13
N GLY A 81 2.85 -9.31 -19.04
CA GLY A 81 1.72 -10.22 -18.84
C GLY A 81 0.39 -9.53 -18.53
N LEU A 82 0.41 -8.29 -18.03
CA LEU A 82 -0.80 -7.51 -17.77
C LEU A 82 -1.43 -6.99 -19.05
N THR A 83 -2.76 -7.01 -19.10
CA THR A 83 -3.58 -6.34 -20.11
C THR A 83 -3.46 -4.81 -20.00
N PRO A 84 -3.79 -4.05 -21.07
CA PRO A 84 -3.77 -2.59 -21.00
C PRO A 84 -4.68 -2.00 -19.91
N SER A 85 -5.83 -2.62 -19.64
CA SER A 85 -6.75 -2.22 -18.58
C SER A 85 -6.15 -2.42 -17.18
N GLU A 86 -5.54 -3.57 -16.93
CA GLU A 86 -4.88 -3.87 -15.66
C GLU A 86 -3.69 -2.93 -15.40
N ARG A 87 -2.89 -2.62 -16.44
CA ARG A 87 -1.81 -1.62 -16.31
C ARG A 87 -2.34 -0.25 -15.95
N ALA A 88 -3.43 0.19 -16.60
CA ALA A 88 -4.04 1.48 -16.32
C ALA A 88 -4.63 1.54 -14.89
N GLU A 89 -5.19 0.44 -14.41
CA GLU A 89 -5.65 0.30 -13.03
C GLU A 89 -4.50 0.42 -12.02
N LEU A 90 -3.41 -0.32 -12.23
CA LEU A 90 -2.22 -0.22 -11.40
C LEU A 90 -1.60 1.20 -11.40
N VAL A 91 -1.58 1.87 -12.55
CA VAL A 91 -1.04 3.24 -12.68
C VAL A 91 -1.89 4.27 -11.94
N ARG A 92 -3.22 4.12 -11.99
CA ARG A 92 -4.14 4.95 -11.20
C ARG A 92 -3.84 4.81 -9.71
N GLY A 93 -3.38 3.63 -9.27
CA GLY A 93 -2.98 3.38 -7.89
C GLY A 93 -4.19 3.39 -6.95
N GLU A 94 -5.32 2.87 -7.43
CA GLU A 94 -6.58 2.76 -6.70
C GLU A 94 -6.73 1.33 -6.13
N ALA A 95 -5.66 0.76 -5.58
CA ALA A 95 -5.83 -0.49 -4.82
C ALA A 95 -6.59 -0.15 -3.53
N ASP A 96 -7.87 -0.51 -3.47
CA ASP A 96 -8.71 -0.20 -2.31
C ASP A 96 -8.13 -0.90 -1.07
N VAL A 97 -7.60 -0.10 -0.15
CA VAL A 97 -7.09 -0.58 1.14
C VAL A 97 -8.28 -0.86 2.04
N ARG A 98 -8.48 -2.13 2.38
CA ARG A 98 -9.56 -2.59 3.25
C ARG A 98 -9.24 -2.39 4.73
N GLU A 99 -8.01 -2.70 5.13
CA GLU A 99 -7.63 -2.70 6.55
C GLU A 99 -6.15 -2.34 6.72
N TYR A 100 -5.88 -1.56 7.76
CA TYR A 100 -4.54 -1.17 8.17
C TYR A 100 -4.30 -1.60 9.62
N ILE A 101 -3.28 -2.43 9.83
CA ILE A 101 -2.87 -2.89 11.16
C ILE A 101 -1.42 -2.45 11.39
N SER A 102 -1.21 -1.51 12.31
CA SER A 102 0.14 -1.21 12.81
C SER A 102 0.48 -2.20 13.93
N ALA A 103 1.27 -3.22 13.63
CA ALA A 103 1.80 -4.11 14.64
C ALA A 103 3.01 -3.42 15.31
N ILE A 104 2.76 -2.67 16.39
CA ILE A 104 3.84 -2.28 17.31
C ILE A 104 4.17 -3.53 18.12
N ARG A 105 5.02 -4.41 17.58
CA ARG A 105 5.63 -5.41 18.45
C ARG A 105 6.58 -4.68 19.42
N LEU A 106 6.71 -5.19 20.64
CA LEU A 106 7.51 -4.59 21.72
C LEU A 106 9.03 -4.51 21.40
N ASP A 107 9.43 -5.09 20.28
CA ASP A 107 10.64 -4.92 19.50
C ASP A 107 10.40 -3.81 18.46
N PHE A 108 11.08 -2.67 18.63
CA PHE A 108 10.99 -1.39 17.88
C PHE A 108 10.98 -1.42 16.33
N SER A 109 10.77 -2.55 15.67
CA SER A 109 10.41 -2.62 14.25
C SER A 109 8.94 -2.24 14.07
N SER A 110 8.68 -1.08 13.49
CA SER A 110 7.34 -0.69 13.05
C SER A 110 6.95 -1.54 11.83
N ARG A 111 6.29 -2.68 12.07
CA ARG A 111 5.71 -3.51 11.01
C ARG A 111 4.29 -3.03 10.76
N GLN A 112 3.98 -2.66 9.52
CA GLN A 112 2.62 -2.28 9.12
C GLN A 112 2.08 -3.35 8.18
N GLU A 113 0.82 -3.72 8.38
CA GLU A 113 0.12 -4.68 7.55
C GLU A 113 -1.05 -3.99 6.86
N ILE A 114 -1.12 -4.17 5.54
CA ILE A 114 -2.12 -3.57 4.67
C ILE A 114 -2.86 -4.69 3.98
N THR A 115 -4.18 -4.70 4.15
CA THR A 115 -5.05 -5.58 3.39
C THR A 115 -5.57 -4.83 2.18
N LEU A 116 -5.37 -5.41 0.99
CA LEU A 116 -5.85 -4.90 -0.28
C LEU A 116 -7.05 -5.74 -0.74
N ASP A 117 -7.99 -5.08 -1.40
CA ASP A 117 -9.00 -5.78 -2.21
C ASP A 117 -8.45 -6.13 -3.60
N ASP A 118 -9.28 -6.83 -4.37
CA ASP A 118 -9.00 -7.35 -5.72
C ASP A 118 -8.13 -6.39 -6.53
N ASN A 119 -6.96 -6.88 -6.97
CA ASN A 119 -6.02 -6.09 -7.73
C ASN A 119 -5.29 -6.95 -8.77
N PRO A 120 -4.78 -6.34 -9.86
CA PRO A 120 -4.16 -7.08 -10.95
C PRO A 120 -2.89 -7.87 -10.58
N LEU A 121 -2.28 -7.59 -9.42
CA LEU A 121 -1.12 -8.34 -8.93
C LEU A 121 -1.52 -9.48 -7.98
N GLY A 122 -2.81 -9.56 -7.63
CA GLY A 122 -3.41 -10.52 -6.71
C GLY A 122 -2.94 -10.36 -5.26
N MET A 123 -2.22 -9.31 -4.89
CA MET A 123 -1.65 -9.17 -3.54
C MET A 123 -2.76 -8.87 -2.53
N GLU A 124 -2.99 -9.70 -1.51
CA GLU A 124 -4.08 -9.47 -0.55
C GLU A 124 -3.59 -8.88 0.77
N LEU A 125 -2.48 -9.40 1.30
CA LEU A 125 -1.88 -8.93 2.55
C LEU A 125 -0.46 -8.47 2.28
N VAL A 126 -0.17 -7.19 2.50
CA VAL A 126 1.12 -6.57 2.25
C VAL A 126 1.74 -6.13 3.57
N VAL A 127 2.99 -6.52 3.79
CA VAL A 127 3.75 -6.17 4.99
C VAL A 127 4.77 -5.11 4.63
N LEU A 128 4.62 -3.94 5.24
CA LEU A 128 5.59 -2.86 5.17
C LEU A 128 6.52 -2.90 6.38
N ALA A 129 7.79 -2.63 6.11
CA ALA A 129 8.81 -2.45 7.14
C ALA A 129 9.78 -1.35 6.74
N ASP A 130 10.38 -0.70 7.74
CA ASP A 130 11.51 0.20 7.51
C ASP A 130 12.75 -0.63 7.16
N HIS A 131 13.38 -0.27 6.04
CA HIS A 131 14.65 -0.81 5.59
C HIS A 131 15.53 0.36 5.18
N ASP A 132 16.67 0.54 5.87
CA ASP A 132 17.61 1.65 5.67
C ASP A 132 16.96 3.06 5.75
N GLY A 133 16.01 3.26 6.66
CA GLY A 133 15.30 4.53 6.84
C GLY A 133 14.26 4.83 5.76
N ARG A 134 13.87 3.81 4.98
CA ARG A 134 12.81 3.88 3.97
C ARG A 134 11.81 2.75 4.18
N GLU A 135 10.53 3.09 4.10
CA GLU A 135 9.47 2.09 4.07
C GLU A 135 9.52 1.27 2.77
N THR A 136 9.50 -0.04 2.90
CA THR A 136 9.52 -0.99 1.78
C THR A 136 8.51 -2.10 2.01
N ILE A 137 8.05 -2.73 0.93
CA ILE A 137 7.30 -3.98 1.00
C ILE A 137 8.31 -5.09 1.33
N SER A 138 8.22 -5.60 2.54
CA SER A 138 9.12 -6.61 3.09
C SER A 138 8.58 -8.03 2.92
N ASP A 139 7.25 -8.17 2.90
CA ASP A 139 6.58 -9.43 2.57
C ASP A 139 5.17 -9.17 2.00
N TRP A 140 4.58 -10.19 1.37
CA TRP A 140 3.17 -10.21 1.00
C TRP A 140 2.63 -11.64 0.81
N GLY A 141 1.31 -11.77 0.83
CA GLY A 141 0.60 -13.05 0.68
C GLY A 141 -0.80 -12.91 0.06
N TRP A 142 -1.38 -14.06 -0.28
CA TRP A 142 -2.71 -14.22 -0.86
C TRP A 142 -3.73 -14.86 0.11
N ASP A 143 -3.27 -15.16 1.33
CA ASP A 143 -4.04 -15.59 2.48
C ASP A 143 -3.18 -15.26 3.72
N VAL A 144 -3.78 -15.06 4.89
CA VAL A 144 -3.10 -14.79 6.17
C VAL A 144 -2.10 -15.91 6.52
N ARG A 145 -2.22 -17.07 5.87
CA ARG A 145 -1.38 -18.27 6.01
C ARG A 145 -0.04 -18.22 5.27
N GLU A 146 0.19 -17.29 4.35
CA GLU A 146 1.43 -17.24 3.52
C GLU A 146 2.48 -16.22 4.02
N LEU A 147 2.22 -15.54 5.13
CA LEU A 147 3.22 -14.73 5.81
C LEU A 147 4.18 -15.66 6.58
N SER A 148 5.43 -15.73 6.12
CA SER A 148 6.49 -16.56 6.70
C SER A 148 7.52 -15.73 7.44
#